data_AF-A0A1S3XSR6-F1
#
_entry.id   AF-A0A1S3XSR6-F1
#
_cell.length_a   1.000
_cell.length_b   1.000
_cell.length_c   1.000
_cell.angle_alpha   90.00
_cell.angle_beta   90.00
_cell.angle_gamma   90.00
#
_symmetry.space_group_name_H-M   'P 1'
#
loop_
_entity.id
_entity.type
_entity.pdbx_description
1 polymer ?
#
loop_
_entity_poly.entity_id
_entity_poly.type
_entity_poly.pdbx_seq_one_letter_code
_entity_poly.pdbx_strand_id
1 'polypeptide(L)'
;MTECTLRLDSSSRALSANLHISPTQFSPLRQSLPLTSTSIIGKPLFCSRSHRRISVLSRNSPRSQFRTKSSVAETVIGKSKGKVEVFDIEEERAVSLAKYTADLSEKFCKERGSFSVVVSGGSLIKSLGKLMEPPYIDSIDWSKWHVFWVDERVGPKDHPDSNYLLAYNAFLSKVFVYF
;
A
#
# COMPACT_ATOMS: atom_id res chain seq x y z
N MET A 1 48.27 -63.19 1.92
CA MET A 1 49.63 -62.64 2.15
C MET A 1 49.89 -61.73 0.96
N THR A 2 49.88 -60.40 1.04
CA THR A 2 50.51 -59.53 2.04
C THR A 2 49.84 -58.15 2.01
N GLU A 3 49.61 -57.55 3.18
CA GLU A 3 49.29 -56.12 3.33
C GLU A 3 50.41 -55.25 2.78
N CYS A 4 50.06 -54.08 2.21
CA CYS A 4 50.98 -52.95 2.13
C CYS A 4 50.21 -51.66 2.40
N THR A 5 50.33 -51.20 3.64
CA THR A 5 49.82 -49.95 4.18
C THR A 5 50.70 -48.79 3.74
N LEU A 6 50.14 -47.79 3.06
CA LEU A 6 50.77 -46.47 2.92
C LEU A 6 49.77 -45.38 3.33
N ARG A 7 50.04 -44.80 4.50
CA ARG A 7 49.44 -43.55 4.98
C ARG A 7 50.05 -42.39 4.18
N LEU A 8 49.20 -41.55 3.60
CA LEU A 8 49.58 -40.23 3.09
C LEU A 8 49.15 -39.18 4.12
N ASP A 9 50.15 -38.53 4.71
CA ASP A 9 50.02 -37.25 5.40
C ASP A 9 50.23 -36.15 4.35
N SER A 10 49.32 -35.18 4.30
CA SER A 10 49.51 -33.95 3.53
C SER A 10 48.85 -32.80 4.26
N SER A 11 49.69 -32.12 5.04
CA SER A 11 49.49 -30.76 5.55
C SER A 11 49.30 -29.77 4.39
N SER A 12 48.22 -28.97 4.42
CA SER A 12 48.23 -27.66 3.77
C SER A 12 47.32 -26.67 4.50
N ARG A 13 47.87 -25.47 4.67
CA ARG A 13 47.37 -24.32 5.40
C ARG A 13 46.35 -23.57 4.54
N ALA A 14 45.27 -23.06 5.13
CA ALA A 14 44.55 -21.90 4.58
C ALA A 14 43.72 -21.17 5.66
N LEU A 15 44.33 -20.10 6.18
CA LEU A 15 43.75 -18.77 6.43
C LEU A 15 42.37 -18.66 7.08
N SER A 16 42.41 -18.30 8.36
CA SER A 16 41.35 -17.63 9.10
C SER A 16 41.09 -16.24 8.52
N ALA A 17 39.83 -15.95 8.16
CA ALA A 17 39.35 -14.60 7.89
C ALA A 17 38.17 -14.31 8.82
N ASN A 18 38.47 -13.59 9.90
CA ASN A 18 37.50 -12.93 10.76
C ASN A 18 36.86 -11.76 9.99
N LEU A 19 35.58 -11.85 9.65
CA LEU A 19 34.78 -10.69 9.26
C LEU A 19 33.81 -10.37 10.39
N HIS A 20 34.29 -9.47 11.25
CA HIS A 20 33.56 -8.82 12.31
C HIS A 20 32.60 -7.79 11.68
N ILE A 21 31.31 -8.13 11.56
CA ILE A 21 30.29 -7.20 11.08
C ILE A 21 29.66 -6.52 12.30
N SER A 22 30.09 -5.28 12.54
CA SER A 22 29.54 -4.42 13.58
C SER A 22 28.10 -4.01 13.25
N PRO A 23 27.16 -4.01 14.22
CA PRO A 23 25.81 -3.52 14.00
C PRO A 23 25.79 -1.99 13.96
N THR A 24 25.36 -1.45 12.82
CA THR A 24 25.21 -0.02 12.56
C THR A 24 24.07 0.55 13.42
N GLN A 25 24.41 1.48 14.32
CA GLN A 25 23.46 2.24 15.12
C GLN A 25 22.79 3.32 14.27
N PHE A 26 21.46 3.29 14.18
CA PHE A 26 20.65 4.39 13.63
C PHE A 26 20.47 5.47 14.72
N SER A 27 20.97 6.68 14.46
CA SER A 27 20.74 7.87 15.28
C SER A 27 19.67 8.76 14.62
N PRO A 28 18.63 9.24 15.34
CA PRO A 28 17.72 10.24 14.81
C PRO A 28 18.31 11.65 14.96
N LEU A 29 18.61 12.31 13.84
CA LEU A 29 18.97 13.73 13.84
C LEU A 29 17.74 14.59 14.12
N ARG A 30 17.68 15.11 15.35
CA ARG A 30 16.76 16.15 15.81
C ARG A 30 17.40 17.50 15.50
N GLN A 31 16.93 18.21 14.48
CA GLN A 31 17.34 19.60 14.24
C GLN A 31 16.30 20.56 14.78
N SER A 32 16.66 21.22 15.87
CA SER A 32 16.02 22.38 16.47
C SER A 32 16.45 23.66 15.74
N LEU A 33 15.49 24.49 15.33
CA LEU A 33 15.75 25.86 14.87
C LEU A 33 15.62 26.84 16.05
N PRO A 34 16.61 27.72 16.30
CA PRO A 34 16.49 28.80 17.28
C PRO A 34 15.84 30.06 16.69
N LEU A 35 15.06 30.72 17.53
CA LEU A 35 14.55 32.08 17.37
C LEU A 35 15.69 33.10 17.35
N THR A 36 15.64 34.07 16.44
CA THR A 36 16.34 35.34 16.61
C THR A 36 15.41 36.52 16.36
N SER A 37 15.36 37.35 17.40
CA SER A 37 14.66 38.62 17.58
C SER A 37 15.38 39.75 16.84
N THR A 38 14.62 40.64 16.19
CA THR A 38 14.97 42.07 16.10
C THR A 38 13.71 42.93 16.02
N SER A 39 13.68 43.91 16.91
CA SER A 39 12.66 44.93 17.17
C SER A 39 12.59 46.02 16.10
N ILE A 40 11.38 46.49 15.76
CA ILE A 40 11.16 47.90 15.40
C ILE A 40 9.98 48.48 16.20
N ILE A 41 10.29 49.66 16.72
CA ILE A 41 9.59 50.58 17.61
C ILE A 41 8.31 51.17 17.00
N GLY A 42 7.24 51.25 17.80
CA GLY A 42 6.05 52.06 17.52
C GLY A 42 5.08 52.09 18.71
N LYS A 43 4.90 53.27 19.30
CA LYS A 43 4.27 53.56 20.61
C LYS A 43 2.75 53.28 20.70
N PRO A 44 2.18 53.11 21.92
CA PRO A 44 0.75 52.96 22.14
C PRO A 44 0.04 54.31 22.29
N LEU A 45 -1.21 54.41 21.82
CA LEU A 45 -2.12 55.50 22.18
C LEU A 45 -3.47 54.94 22.66
N PHE A 46 -3.96 55.61 23.68
CA PHE A 46 -5.00 55.21 24.61
C PHE A 46 -6.35 55.86 24.26
N CYS A 47 -7.43 55.33 24.85
CA CYS A 47 -8.78 55.91 24.99
C CYS A 47 -9.64 55.99 23.69
N SER A 48 -10.97 55.91 23.69
CA SER A 48 -11.96 55.96 24.76
C SER A 48 -13.27 55.30 24.28
N ARG A 49 -14.02 54.82 25.27
CA ARG A 49 -15.40 54.33 25.22
C ARG A 49 -16.32 55.42 24.68
N SER A 50 -17.13 55.14 23.66
CA SER A 50 -18.30 55.96 23.35
C SER A 50 -19.47 55.09 22.87
N HIS A 51 -20.52 55.11 23.68
CA HIS A 51 -21.83 54.53 23.39
C HIS A 51 -22.48 55.17 22.16
N ARG A 52 -23.15 54.36 21.33
CA ARG A 52 -24.35 54.71 20.52
C ARG A 52 -24.92 53.38 20.00
N ARG A 53 -25.95 52.84 20.66
CA ARG A 53 -27.40 53.02 20.43
C ARG A 53 -27.94 51.97 19.43
N ILE A 54 -28.79 51.10 19.98
CA ILE A 54 -29.51 50.02 19.32
C ILE A 54 -30.46 50.58 18.26
N SER A 55 -30.49 49.97 17.07
CA SER A 55 -31.67 49.96 16.21
C SER A 55 -31.94 48.53 15.77
N VAL A 56 -33.03 47.99 16.32
CA VAL A 56 -33.62 46.69 15.99
C VAL A 56 -34.11 46.74 14.55
N LEU A 57 -33.47 45.98 13.67
CA LEU A 57 -34.04 45.65 12.37
C LEU A 57 -34.24 44.15 12.31
N SER A 58 -35.50 43.78 12.56
CA SER A 58 -36.12 42.53 12.17
C SER A 58 -35.70 42.15 10.76
N ARG A 59 -35.10 40.96 10.62
CA ARG A 59 -35.02 40.26 9.35
C ARG A 59 -35.25 38.78 9.62
N ASN A 60 -36.40 38.33 9.11
CA ASN A 60 -36.91 36.98 9.18
C ASN A 60 -35.84 35.98 8.74
N SER A 61 -35.65 34.93 9.54
CA SER A 61 -34.94 33.71 9.16
C SER A 61 -35.71 33.00 8.05
N PRO A 62 -35.14 32.75 6.87
CA PRO A 62 -35.59 31.64 6.06
C PRO A 62 -34.93 30.39 6.65
N ARG A 63 -35.74 29.62 7.38
CA ARG A 63 -35.48 28.23 7.73
C ARG A 63 -35.35 27.47 6.40
N SER A 64 -34.12 27.40 5.87
CA SER A 64 -33.78 26.59 4.71
C SER A 64 -34.02 25.14 5.09
N GLN A 65 -35.21 24.64 4.75
CA GLN A 65 -35.51 23.24 4.73
C GLN A 65 -34.68 22.67 3.58
N PHE A 66 -33.47 22.21 3.90
CA PHE A 66 -32.71 21.32 3.04
C PHE A 66 -33.52 20.03 2.92
N ARG A 67 -34.43 20.02 1.95
CA ARG A 67 -35.13 18.83 1.50
C ARG A 67 -34.06 17.96 0.83
N THR A 68 -33.52 17.02 1.59
CA THR A 68 -32.68 15.94 1.08
C THR A 68 -33.52 15.17 0.05
N LYS A 69 -33.29 15.47 -1.23
CA LYS A 69 -33.70 14.56 -2.31
C LYS A 69 -32.79 13.34 -2.19
N SER A 70 -33.21 12.36 -1.39
CA SER A 70 -32.68 11.01 -1.49
C SER A 70 -33.19 10.42 -2.81
N SER A 71 -32.46 10.68 -3.89
CA SER A 71 -32.59 9.94 -5.12
C SER A 71 -31.77 8.67 -4.93
N VAL A 72 -32.39 7.65 -4.34
CA VAL A 72 -31.88 6.28 -4.44
C VAL A 72 -31.97 5.92 -5.92
N ALA A 73 -30.87 6.13 -6.65
CA ALA A 73 -30.67 5.49 -7.93
C ALA A 73 -30.49 4.01 -7.61
N GLU A 74 -31.60 3.28 -7.67
CA GLU A 74 -31.62 1.83 -7.62
C GLU A 74 -30.91 1.35 -8.89
N THR A 75 -29.60 1.16 -8.77
CA THR A 75 -28.84 0.42 -9.76
C THR A 75 -29.40 -0.98 -9.75
N VAL A 76 -30.23 -1.28 -10.74
CA VAL A 76 -30.73 -2.63 -11.03
C VAL A 76 -29.50 -3.53 -11.12
N ILE A 77 -29.24 -4.30 -10.07
CA ILE A 77 -28.23 -5.35 -10.09
C ILE A 77 -28.81 -6.43 -10.99
N GLY A 78 -28.57 -6.28 -12.30
CA GLY A 78 -28.89 -7.29 -13.28
C GLY A 78 -28.32 -8.62 -12.80
N LYS A 79 -29.19 -9.63 -12.71
CA LYS A 79 -28.88 -10.97 -12.19
C LYS A 79 -27.69 -11.54 -12.98
N SER A 80 -26.48 -11.35 -12.46
CA SER A 80 -25.26 -11.84 -13.10
C SER A 80 -25.25 -13.35 -12.95
N LYS A 81 -25.31 -14.07 -14.07
CA LYS A 81 -25.06 -15.52 -14.07
C LYS A 81 -23.65 -15.73 -13.52
N GLY A 82 -23.52 -16.49 -12.43
CA GLY A 82 -22.21 -16.85 -11.88
C GLY A 82 -21.44 -17.68 -12.90
N LYS A 83 -20.20 -17.29 -13.19
CA LYS A 83 -19.26 -18.10 -13.98
C LYS A 83 -18.45 -18.95 -13.00
N VAL A 84 -18.44 -20.27 -13.20
CA VAL A 84 -17.64 -21.20 -12.40
C VAL A 84 -16.67 -21.90 -13.34
N GLU A 85 -15.39 -21.85 -13.01
CA GLU A 85 -14.31 -22.55 -13.71
C GLU A 85 -13.65 -23.53 -12.72
N VAL A 86 -13.43 -24.76 -13.14
CA VAL A 86 -12.80 -25.82 -12.35
C VAL A 86 -11.50 -26.20 -13.04
N PHE A 87 -10.44 -26.31 -12.25
CA PHE A 87 -9.10 -26.64 -12.70
C PHE A 87 -8.58 -27.83 -11.91
N ASP A 88 -7.88 -28.74 -12.57
CA ASP A 88 -7.30 -29.92 -11.94
C ASP A 88 -5.96 -29.59 -11.26
N ILE A 89 -5.26 -28.57 -11.77
CA ILE A 89 -3.92 -28.18 -11.37
C ILE A 89 -3.93 -26.75 -10.79
N GLU A 90 -3.24 -26.53 -9.68
CA GLU A 90 -3.18 -25.22 -9.01
C GLU A 90 -2.52 -24.15 -9.90
N GLU A 91 -1.50 -24.53 -10.65
CA GLU A 91 -0.80 -23.67 -11.60
C GLU A 91 -1.73 -23.16 -12.71
N GLU A 92 -2.60 -24.02 -13.27
CA GLU A 92 -3.54 -23.62 -14.32
C GLU A 92 -4.55 -22.61 -13.79
N ARG A 93 -5.07 -22.85 -12.58
CA ARG A 93 -5.94 -21.90 -11.88
C ARG A 93 -5.25 -20.55 -11.67
N ALA A 94 -3.98 -20.55 -11.27
CA ALA A 94 -3.23 -19.32 -11.05
C ALA A 94 -3.02 -18.54 -12.36
N VAL A 95 -2.70 -19.23 -13.46
CA VAL A 95 -2.54 -18.62 -14.79
C VAL A 95 -3.86 -18.05 -15.31
N SER A 96 -4.97 -18.79 -15.19
CA SER A 96 -6.30 -18.29 -15.59
C SER A 96 -6.69 -17.05 -14.79
N LEU A 97 -6.45 -17.07 -13.46
CA LEU A 97 -6.75 -15.93 -12.60
C LEU A 97 -5.90 -14.69 -12.95
N ALA A 98 -4.61 -14.88 -13.21
CA ALA A 98 -3.72 -13.79 -13.62
C ALA A 98 -4.20 -13.17 -14.94
N LYS A 99 -4.51 -14.00 -15.93
CA LYS A 99 -5.08 -13.54 -17.20
C LYS A 99 -6.38 -12.73 -16.98
N TYR A 100 -7.31 -13.28 -16.22
CA TYR A 100 -8.58 -12.62 -15.93
C TYR A 100 -8.38 -11.26 -15.22
N THR A 101 -7.44 -11.19 -14.28
CA THR A 101 -7.12 -9.96 -13.56
C THR A 101 -6.47 -8.92 -14.48
N ALA A 102 -5.58 -9.34 -15.37
CA ALA A 102 -4.95 -8.47 -16.35
C ALA A 102 -5.99 -7.86 -17.32
N ASP A 103 -6.91 -8.69 -17.82
CA ASP A 103 -8.00 -8.25 -18.70
C ASP A 103 -8.92 -7.22 -18.01
N LEU A 104 -9.26 -7.47 -16.74
CA LEU A 104 -10.05 -6.53 -15.93
C LEU A 104 -9.30 -5.22 -15.67
N SER A 105 -8.01 -5.31 -15.33
CA SER A 105 -7.15 -4.15 -15.14
C SER A 105 -7.13 -3.29 -16.39
N GLU A 106 -6.85 -3.88 -17.56
CA GLU A 106 -6.84 -3.14 -18.82
C GLU A 106 -8.19 -2.47 -19.10
N LYS A 107 -9.29 -3.21 -18.92
CA LYS A 107 -10.64 -2.69 -19.14
C LYS A 107 -10.94 -1.48 -18.26
N PHE A 108 -10.75 -1.59 -16.94
CA PHE A 108 -11.11 -0.52 -16.02
C PHE A 108 -10.12 0.65 -16.03
N CYS A 109 -8.84 0.41 -16.30
CA CYS A 109 -7.89 1.48 -16.57
C CYS A 109 -8.30 2.31 -17.79
N LYS A 110 -8.85 1.68 -18.85
CA LYS A 110 -9.39 2.40 -20.02
C LYS A 110 -10.68 3.15 -19.71
N GLU A 111 -11.62 2.53 -18.98
CA GLU A 111 -12.93 3.11 -18.70
C GLU A 111 -12.91 4.22 -17.63
N ARG A 112 -12.06 4.06 -16.60
CA ARG A 112 -12.10 4.89 -15.37
C ARG A 112 -10.78 5.58 -15.05
N GLY A 113 -9.70 5.21 -15.73
CA GLY A 113 -8.35 5.74 -15.45
C GLY A 113 -7.65 5.07 -14.26
N SER A 114 -8.29 4.15 -13.55
CA SER A 114 -7.74 3.43 -12.40
C SER A 114 -8.33 2.03 -12.27
N PHE A 115 -7.59 1.12 -11.64
CA PHE A 115 -8.04 -0.23 -11.29
C PHE A 115 -7.90 -0.45 -9.79
N SER A 116 -9.01 -0.76 -9.11
CA SER A 116 -9.02 -1.02 -7.67
C SER A 116 -9.27 -2.50 -7.41
N VAL A 117 -8.42 -3.12 -6.60
CA VAL A 117 -8.50 -4.53 -6.23
C VAL A 117 -8.48 -4.68 -4.71
N VAL A 118 -9.29 -5.60 -4.19
CA VAL A 118 -9.30 -5.96 -2.76
C VAL A 118 -8.83 -7.40 -2.62
N VAL A 119 -7.78 -7.63 -1.83
CA VAL A 119 -7.08 -8.91 -1.72
C VAL A 119 -7.28 -9.49 -0.32
N SER A 120 -7.64 -10.78 -0.24
CA SER A 120 -7.93 -11.48 1.03
C SER A 120 -6.76 -12.24 1.64
N GLY A 121 -5.61 -12.34 0.97
CA GLY A 121 -4.47 -13.08 1.49
C GLY A 121 -4.31 -14.51 0.95
N GLY A 122 -3.47 -15.30 1.62
CA GLY A 122 -3.30 -16.73 1.37
C GLY A 122 -2.91 -17.11 -0.07
N SER A 123 -3.55 -18.15 -0.61
CA SER A 123 -3.26 -18.65 -1.96
C SER A 123 -3.61 -17.66 -3.07
N LEU A 124 -4.55 -16.74 -2.84
CA LEU A 124 -4.90 -15.70 -3.81
C LEU A 124 -3.68 -14.82 -4.14
N ILE A 125 -2.93 -14.39 -3.12
CA ILE A 125 -1.71 -13.61 -3.32
C ILE A 125 -0.69 -14.41 -4.14
N LYS A 126 -0.53 -15.70 -3.84
CA LYS A 126 0.39 -16.58 -4.57
C LYS A 126 0.01 -16.67 -6.05
N SER A 127 -1.28 -16.85 -6.35
CA SER A 127 -1.79 -16.87 -7.72
C SER A 127 -1.58 -15.53 -8.44
N LEU A 128 -1.80 -14.39 -7.78
CA LEU A 128 -1.54 -13.06 -8.34
C LEU A 128 -0.04 -12.81 -8.60
N GLY A 129 0.85 -13.54 -7.93
CA GLY A 129 2.28 -13.54 -8.24
C GLY A 129 2.60 -13.88 -9.70
N LYS A 130 1.71 -14.60 -10.40
CA LYS A 130 1.82 -14.86 -11.85
C LYS A 130 1.76 -13.60 -12.72
N LEU A 131 1.23 -12.50 -12.21
CA LEU A 131 1.28 -11.20 -12.90
C LEU A 131 2.70 -10.64 -13.00
N MET A 132 3.65 -11.16 -12.21
CA MET A 132 5.06 -10.78 -12.28
C MET A 132 5.84 -11.57 -13.36
N GLU A 133 5.19 -12.50 -14.05
CA GLU A 133 5.79 -13.25 -15.15
C GLU A 133 5.40 -12.60 -16.50
N PRO A 134 6.25 -12.72 -17.54
CA PRO A 134 5.88 -12.28 -18.89
C PRO A 134 4.63 -13.02 -19.39
N PRO A 135 3.73 -12.35 -20.14
CA PRO A 135 3.84 -10.97 -20.63
C PRO A 135 3.24 -9.91 -19.68
N TYR A 136 2.73 -10.30 -18.51
CA TYR A 136 1.89 -9.44 -17.67
C TYR A 136 2.66 -8.32 -16.97
N ILE A 137 3.89 -8.59 -16.56
CA ILE A 137 4.71 -7.61 -15.83
C ILE A 137 4.89 -6.31 -16.63
N ASP A 138 5.04 -6.44 -17.96
CA ASP A 138 5.27 -5.32 -18.87
C ASP A 138 3.98 -4.76 -19.50
N SER A 139 2.91 -5.56 -19.57
CA SER A 139 1.65 -5.13 -20.21
C SER A 139 0.72 -4.37 -19.28
N ILE A 140 0.85 -4.56 -17.97
CA ILE A 140 -0.01 -3.93 -16.96
C ILE A 140 0.54 -2.57 -16.55
N ASP A 141 -0.32 -1.56 -16.60
CA ASP A 141 -0.01 -0.23 -16.05
C ASP A 141 -0.23 -0.21 -14.54
N TRP A 142 0.78 -0.64 -13.79
CA TRP A 142 0.77 -0.71 -12.32
C TRP A 142 0.55 0.65 -11.64
N SER A 143 0.89 1.77 -12.32
CA SER A 143 0.69 3.12 -11.79
C SER A 143 -0.78 3.47 -11.58
N LYS A 144 -1.71 2.69 -12.16
CA LYS A 144 -3.16 2.87 -12.01
C LYS A 144 -3.78 1.95 -10.98
N TRP A 145 -2.99 1.08 -10.35
CA TRP A 145 -3.49 0.10 -9.41
C TRP A 145 -3.65 0.69 -8.00
N HIS A 146 -4.81 0.42 -7.40
CA HIS A 146 -5.11 0.68 -6.00
C HIS A 146 -5.39 -0.67 -5.31
N VAL A 147 -4.59 -1.02 -4.32
CA VAL A 147 -4.65 -2.30 -3.62
C VAL A 147 -5.18 -2.13 -2.21
N PHE A 148 -6.24 -2.85 -1.89
CA PHE A 148 -6.85 -2.90 -0.57
C PHE A 148 -6.82 -4.31 -0.01
N TRP A 149 -7.02 -4.42 1.30
CA TRP A 149 -7.09 -5.68 2.02
C TRP A 149 -8.51 -5.97 2.45
N VAL A 150 -8.98 -7.21 2.27
CA VAL A 150 -10.24 -7.66 2.87
C VAL A 150 -10.07 -7.76 4.38
N ASP A 151 -8.96 -8.36 4.80
CA ASP A 151 -8.53 -8.53 6.18
C ASP A 151 -7.01 -8.43 6.28
N GLU A 152 -6.53 -8.15 7.48
CA GLU A 152 -5.11 -8.21 7.83
C GLU A 152 -4.99 -8.67 9.28
N ARG A 153 -3.91 -9.36 9.60
CA ARG A 153 -3.58 -9.74 10.97
C ARG A 153 -3.15 -8.51 11.76
N VAL A 154 -3.65 -8.38 12.98
CA VAL A 154 -3.24 -7.31 13.89
C VAL A 154 -1.83 -7.62 14.39
N GLY A 155 -0.83 -7.00 13.78
CA GLY A 155 0.58 -7.21 14.11
C GLY A 155 1.52 -6.39 13.23
N PRO A 156 2.83 -6.55 13.41
CA PRO A 156 3.84 -5.93 12.56
C PRO A 156 3.71 -6.38 11.09
N LYS A 157 4.03 -5.49 10.16
CA LYS A 157 3.95 -5.73 8.71
C LYS A 157 4.93 -6.81 8.21
N ASP A 158 5.98 -7.06 8.97
CA ASP A 158 7.03 -8.04 8.72
C ASP A 158 6.78 -9.38 9.42
N HIS A 159 5.61 -9.54 10.05
CA HIS A 159 5.21 -10.81 10.62
C HIS A 159 4.98 -11.86 9.51
N PRO A 160 5.43 -13.13 9.68
CA PRO A 160 5.28 -14.18 8.65
C PRO A 160 3.83 -14.43 8.22
N ASP A 161 2.88 -14.20 9.13
CA ASP A 161 1.44 -14.36 8.86
C ASP A 161 0.76 -13.10 8.29
N SER A 162 1.49 -12.02 8.04
CA SER A 162 0.92 -10.79 7.47
C SER A 162 0.59 -10.96 5.99
N ASN A 163 -0.63 -10.57 5.61
CA ASN A 163 -1.05 -10.52 4.21
C ASN A 163 -0.19 -9.51 3.42
N TYR A 164 0.17 -8.39 4.03
CA TYR A 164 1.10 -7.41 3.47
C TYR A 164 2.45 -8.04 3.15
N LEU A 165 3.08 -8.75 4.10
CA LEU A 165 4.38 -9.38 3.85
C LEU A 165 4.30 -10.38 2.69
N LEU A 166 3.23 -11.19 2.67
CA LEU A 166 3.02 -12.18 1.63
C LEU A 166 2.90 -11.54 0.25
N ALA A 167 2.15 -10.44 0.09
CA ALA A 167 2.07 -9.74 -1.20
C ALA A 167 3.32 -8.94 -1.53
N TYR A 168 4.02 -8.42 -0.53
CA TYR A 168 5.30 -7.75 -0.73
C TYR A 168 6.31 -8.68 -1.39
N ASN A 169 6.42 -9.89 -0.87
CA ASN A 169 7.28 -10.92 -1.44
C ASN A 169 6.78 -11.42 -2.79
N ALA A 170 5.46 -11.52 -2.98
CA ALA A 170 4.89 -12.03 -4.23
C ALA A 170 5.01 -11.03 -5.40
N PHE A 171 4.63 -9.77 -5.20
CA PHE A 171 4.62 -8.78 -6.29
C PHE A 171 4.89 -7.33 -5.88
N LEU A 172 4.47 -6.85 -4.69
CA LEU A 172 4.57 -5.41 -4.37
C LEU A 172 6.02 -4.89 -4.25
N SER A 173 7.00 -5.77 -4.03
CA SER A 173 8.43 -5.41 -4.04
C SER A 173 8.95 -5.03 -5.43
N LYS A 174 8.24 -5.39 -6.51
CA LYS A 174 8.68 -5.21 -7.90
C LYS A 174 7.91 -4.13 -8.63
N VAL A 175 6.71 -3.77 -8.15
CA VAL A 175 5.81 -2.84 -8.82
C VAL A 175 5.38 -1.72 -7.90
N PHE A 176 5.16 -0.55 -8.48
CA PHE A 176 4.62 0.59 -7.76
C PHE A 176 3.09 0.58 -7.83
N VAL A 177 2.41 0.59 -6.68
CA VAL A 177 0.95 0.64 -6.56
C VAL A 177 0.51 1.62 -5.46
N TYR A 178 -0.74 2.05 -5.50
CA TYR A 178 -1.34 2.90 -4.48
C TYR A 178 -2.11 2.08 -3.42
N PHE A 179 -2.14 2.60 -2.18
CA PHE A 179 -2.90 2.06 -1.05
C PHE A 179 -3.86 3.13 -0.51
#